data_AF-A0AA38KZH7-F1
#
_entry.id   AF-A0AA38KZH7-F1
#
_cell.length_a   1.000
_cell.length_b   1.000
_cell.length_c   1.000
_cell.angle_alpha   90.00
_cell.angle_beta   90.00
_cell.angle_gamma   90.00
#
_symmetry.space_group_name_H-M   'P 1'
#
loop_
_entity.id
_entity.type
_entity.pdbx_description
1 polymer ?
#
loop_
_entity_poly.entity_id
_entity_poly.type
_entity_poly.pdbx_seq_one_letter_code
_entity_poly.pdbx_strand_id
1 'polypeptide(L)'
;MLEAIPQNDIEDQKFRDITKAVTLEELKKAVFSLEGDKAPGPDGFSINFFQKFWEICSEDLLKAVNEFYRSGNLLKELNNTHIVLAPKKMDAKDFKDFRPISLVNAIFRIFTKIIASRLQLIMKDLISRQQSGFIKGRIIQD
;
A
#
# COMPACT_ATOMS: atom_id res chain seq x y z
N MET A 1 21.04 12.73 3.59
CA MET A 1 19.67 12.23 3.86
C MET A 1 19.62 10.72 4.07
N LEU A 2 20.46 9.92 3.40
CA LEU A 2 20.58 8.47 3.65
C LEU A 2 21.32 8.11 4.95
N GLU A 3 22.12 9.02 5.51
CA GLU A 3 22.89 8.81 6.76
C GLU A 3 22.03 8.82 8.04
N ALA A 4 20.74 9.15 7.95
CA ALA A 4 19.83 9.20 9.10
C ALA A 4 19.08 7.88 9.34
N ILE A 5 19.29 6.86 8.49
CA ILE A 5 18.72 5.53 8.68
C ILE A 5 19.67 4.77 9.61
N PRO A 6 19.26 4.41 10.84
CA PRO A 6 20.05 3.56 11.71
C PRO A 6 20.45 2.29 10.96
N GLN A 7 21.74 1.97 10.92
CA GLN A 7 22.28 0.68 10.47
C GLN A 7 22.01 -0.36 11.56
N ASN A 8 20.75 -0.53 11.93
CA ASN A 8 20.34 -1.55 12.87
C ASN A 8 20.09 -2.82 12.06
N ASP A 9 20.87 -3.85 12.34
CA ASP A 9 20.58 -5.18 11.83
C ASP A 9 19.18 -5.59 12.34
N ILE A 10 18.28 -5.87 11.40
CA ILE A 10 16.99 -6.46 11.72
C ILE A 10 17.26 -7.90 12.16
N GLU A 11 16.74 -8.30 13.32
CA GLU A 11 16.76 -9.71 13.73
C GLU A 11 16.24 -10.60 12.59
N ASP A 12 17.01 -11.64 12.22
CA ASP A 12 16.69 -12.55 11.11
C ASP A 12 15.23 -13.05 11.13
N GLN A 13 14.69 -13.27 12.33
CA GLN A 13 13.31 -13.72 12.50
C GLN A 13 12.29 -12.68 12.03
N LYS A 14 12.48 -11.39 12.38
CA LYS A 14 11.60 -10.31 11.95
C LYS A 14 11.67 -10.11 10.43
N PHE A 15 12.86 -10.26 9.85
CA PHE A 15 13.05 -10.20 8.41
C PHE A 15 12.33 -11.36 7.70
N ARG A 16 12.44 -12.58 8.23
CA ARG A 16 11.68 -13.75 7.72
C ARG A 16 10.18 -13.54 7.79
N ASP A 17 9.68 -12.91 8.85
CA ASP A 17 8.25 -12.67 9.02
C ASP A 17 7.65 -11.70 7.98
N ILE A 18 8.45 -10.75 7.47
CA ILE A 18 7.98 -9.82 6.43
C ILE A 18 8.21 -10.34 5.01
N THR A 19 9.02 -11.38 4.82
CA THR A 19 9.37 -11.94 3.50
C THR A 19 8.69 -13.26 3.17
N LYS A 20 8.05 -13.92 4.15
CA LYS A 20 7.30 -15.17 3.93
C LYS A 20 6.16 -15.03 2.93
N ALA A 21 5.71 -16.16 2.36
CA ALA A 21 4.52 -16.18 1.50
C ALA A 21 3.30 -15.58 2.22
N VAL A 22 2.46 -14.89 1.45
CA VAL A 22 1.20 -14.31 1.94
C VAL A 22 0.19 -15.44 2.11
N THR A 23 -0.49 -15.46 3.26
CA THR A 23 -1.59 -16.41 3.52
C THR A 23 -2.92 -15.84 3.06
N LEU A 24 -3.91 -16.70 2.84
CA LEU A 24 -5.27 -16.27 2.49
C LEU A 24 -5.88 -15.37 3.58
N GLU A 25 -5.62 -15.68 4.86
CA GLU A 25 -6.06 -14.85 5.98
C GLU A 25 -5.42 -13.46 5.98
N GLU A 26 -4.12 -13.38 5.72
CA GLU A 26 -3.41 -12.10 5.60
C GLU A 26 -3.96 -11.27 4.44
N LEU A 27 -4.17 -11.91 3.28
CA LEU A 27 -4.77 -11.28 2.12
C LEU A 27 -6.18 -10.75 2.42
N LYS A 28 -7.03 -11.59 3.04
CA LYS A 28 -8.39 -11.21 3.42
C LYS A 28 -8.36 -10.01 4.36
N LYS A 29 -7.51 -10.04 5.38
CA LYS A 29 -7.34 -8.92 6.30
C LYS A 29 -6.91 -7.65 5.59
N ALA A 30 -5.99 -7.74 4.62
CA ALA A 30 -5.56 -6.58 3.84
C ALA A 30 -6.71 -5.99 3.01
N VAL A 31 -7.41 -6.84 2.24
CA VAL A 31 -8.54 -6.43 1.38
C VAL A 31 -9.67 -5.80 2.18
N PHE A 32 -10.08 -6.41 3.28
CA PHE A 32 -11.19 -5.93 4.12
C PHE A 32 -10.80 -4.75 5.03
N SER A 33 -9.51 -4.44 5.17
CA SER A 33 -9.04 -3.22 5.85
C SER A 33 -9.00 -1.98 4.94
N LEU A 34 -9.21 -2.16 3.63
CA LEU A 34 -9.23 -1.06 2.66
C LEU A 34 -10.66 -0.54 2.50
N GLU A 35 -10.80 0.78 2.38
CA GLU A 35 -12.09 1.41 2.08
C GLU A 35 -12.55 1.03 0.66
N GLY A 36 -13.76 0.45 0.58
CA GLY A 36 -14.35 -0.06 -0.65
C GLY A 36 -14.75 1.02 -1.67
N ASP A 37 -15.22 2.17 -1.19
CA ASP A 37 -15.89 3.20 -2.00
C ASP A 37 -14.93 4.22 -2.67
N LYS A 38 -13.62 3.96 -2.62
CA LYS A 38 -12.66 4.80 -3.37
C LYS A 38 -12.77 4.53 -4.87
N ALA A 39 -12.56 5.59 -5.66
CA ALA A 39 -12.55 5.50 -7.11
C ALA A 39 -11.56 4.43 -7.62
N PRO A 40 -11.94 3.67 -8.67
CA PRO A 40 -11.09 2.65 -9.25
C PRO A 40 -9.93 3.25 -10.06
N GLY A 41 -8.93 2.42 -10.35
CA GLY A 41 -7.89 2.76 -11.31
C GLY A 41 -8.34 2.57 -12.77
N PRO A 42 -7.40 2.61 -13.73
CA PRO A 42 -7.69 2.41 -15.14
C PRO A 42 -8.40 1.10 -15.49
N ASP A 43 -8.27 0.06 -14.67
CA ASP A 43 -8.94 -1.23 -14.89
C ASP A 43 -10.44 -1.23 -14.51
N GLY A 44 -10.93 -0.16 -13.86
CA GLY A 44 -12.32 -0.02 -13.44
C GLY A 44 -12.70 -0.84 -12.21
N PHE A 45 -11.80 -1.65 -11.64
CA PHE A 45 -12.09 -2.48 -10.47
C PHE A 45 -11.82 -1.71 -9.18
N SER A 46 -12.84 -1.63 -8.32
CA SER A 46 -12.72 -1.03 -6.99
C SER A 46 -12.36 -2.08 -5.93
N ILE A 47 -11.98 -1.63 -4.74
CA ILE A 47 -11.80 -2.54 -3.60
C ILE A 47 -13.11 -3.25 -3.24
N ASN A 48 -14.24 -2.56 -3.35
CA ASN A 48 -15.56 -3.13 -3.09
C ASN A 48 -15.87 -4.34 -4.01
N PHE A 49 -15.37 -4.34 -5.26
CA PHE A 49 -15.48 -5.49 -6.14
C PHE A 49 -14.83 -6.74 -5.51
N PHE A 50 -13.58 -6.64 -5.05
CA PHE A 50 -12.87 -7.76 -4.42
C PHE A 50 -13.48 -8.17 -3.07
N GLN A 51 -14.08 -7.25 -2.33
CA GLN A 51 -14.79 -7.55 -1.08
C GLN A 51 -16.09 -8.31 -1.34
N LYS A 52 -16.87 -7.89 -2.35
CA LYS A 52 -18.15 -8.52 -2.71
C LYS A 52 -17.98 -9.87 -3.38
N PHE A 53 -17.00 -10.02 -4.26
CA PHE A 53 -16.74 -11.24 -5.01
C PHE A 53 -15.56 -12.03 -4.43
N TRP A 54 -15.30 -11.90 -3.13
CA TRP A 54 -14.16 -12.52 -2.44
C TRP A 54 -14.07 -14.04 -2.68
N GLU A 55 -15.18 -14.75 -2.54
CA GLU A 55 -15.22 -16.21 -2.75
C GLU A 55 -14.89 -16.63 -4.19
N ILE A 56 -15.02 -15.71 -5.16
CA ILE A 56 -14.70 -15.96 -6.57
C ILE A 56 -13.24 -15.60 -6.87
N CYS A 57 -12.78 -14.45 -6.39
CA CYS A 57 -11.51 -13.87 -6.81
C CYS A 57 -10.33 -14.19 -5.87
N SER A 58 -10.58 -14.66 -4.64
CA SER A 58 -9.55 -14.71 -3.60
C SER A 58 -8.38 -15.63 -3.91
N GLU A 59 -8.64 -16.81 -4.47
CA GLU A 59 -7.59 -17.77 -4.84
C GLU A 59 -6.66 -17.24 -5.93
N ASP A 60 -7.22 -16.63 -6.98
CA ASP A 60 -6.42 -16.07 -8.07
C ASP A 60 -5.69 -14.80 -7.63
N LEU A 61 -6.31 -13.98 -6.79
CA LEU A 61 -5.66 -12.85 -6.16
C LEU A 61 -4.49 -13.30 -5.28
N LEU A 62 -4.64 -14.38 -4.50
CA LEU A 62 -3.57 -14.93 -3.67
C LEU A 62 -2.39 -15.43 -4.51
N LYS A 63 -2.66 -16.15 -5.61
CA LYS A 63 -1.63 -16.57 -6.57
C LYS A 63 -0.89 -15.37 -7.14
N ALA A 64 -1.62 -14.34 -7.58
CA ALA A 64 -1.04 -13.12 -8.14
C ALA A 64 -0.15 -12.38 -7.12
N VAL A 65 -0.61 -12.26 -5.87
CA VAL A 65 0.17 -11.65 -4.78
C VAL A 65 1.46 -12.45 -4.54
N ASN A 66 1.35 -13.77 -4.35
CA ASN A 66 2.51 -14.59 -4.05
C ASN A 66 3.52 -14.64 -5.20
N GLU A 67 3.05 -14.63 -6.45
CA GLU A 67 3.93 -14.54 -7.61
C GLU A 67 4.65 -13.19 -7.68
N PHE A 68 3.98 -12.09 -7.37
CA PHE A 68 4.62 -10.77 -7.26
C PHE A 68 5.70 -10.77 -6.16
N TYR A 69 5.41 -11.28 -4.97
CA TYR A 69 6.38 -11.35 -3.87
C TYR A 69 7.57 -12.27 -4.18
N ARG A 70 7.34 -13.36 -4.90
CA ARG A 70 8.37 -14.33 -5.27
C ARG A 70 9.28 -13.81 -6.39
N SER A 71 8.70 -13.18 -7.40
CA SER A 71 9.41 -12.75 -8.61
C SER A 71 9.94 -11.31 -8.54
N GLY A 72 9.36 -10.48 -7.67
CA GLY A 72 9.57 -9.02 -7.66
C GLY A 72 8.97 -8.31 -8.87
N ASN A 73 8.29 -9.02 -9.76
CA ASN A 73 7.78 -8.49 -11.02
C ASN A 73 6.29 -8.16 -10.92
N LEU A 74 5.95 -6.91 -11.16
CA LEU A 74 4.58 -6.45 -11.28
C LEU A 74 4.22 -6.32 -12.77
N LEU A 75 3.04 -6.83 -13.16
CA LEU A 75 2.47 -6.55 -14.47
C LEU A 75 2.36 -5.03 -14.67
N LYS A 76 2.87 -4.52 -15.79
CA LYS A 76 2.96 -3.06 -16.04
C LYS A 76 1.59 -2.41 -15.96
N GLU A 77 0.58 -3.10 -16.43
CA GLU A 77 -0.82 -2.68 -16.45
C GLU A 77 -1.36 -2.43 -15.04
N LEU A 78 -0.93 -3.23 -14.05
CA LEU A 78 -1.33 -3.04 -12.65
C LEU A 78 -0.74 -1.76 -12.06
N ASN A 79 0.38 -1.29 -12.59
CA ASN A 79 1.02 -0.03 -12.17
C ASN A 79 0.51 1.19 -12.95
N ASN A 80 -0.41 1.02 -13.90
CA ASN A 80 -1.03 2.16 -14.58
C ASN A 80 -1.92 2.93 -13.59
N THR A 81 -1.93 4.26 -13.73
CA THR A 81 -2.68 5.15 -12.84
C THR A 81 -3.33 6.27 -13.63
N HIS A 82 -4.56 6.64 -13.28
CA HIS A 82 -5.16 7.87 -13.76
C HIS A 82 -4.79 9.02 -12.82
N ILE A 83 -4.28 10.12 -13.37
CA ILE A 83 -3.99 11.32 -12.58
C ILE A 83 -5.17 12.27 -12.71
N VAL A 84 -5.83 12.55 -11.58
CA VAL A 84 -6.92 13.52 -11.49
C VAL A 84 -6.44 14.75 -10.71
N LEU A 85 -6.79 15.95 -11.20
CA LEU A 85 -6.43 17.21 -10.56
C LEU A 85 -7.54 17.65 -9.61
N ALA A 86 -7.29 17.56 -8.30
CA ALA A 86 -8.22 18.04 -7.28
C ALA A 86 -7.88 19.49 -6.87
N PRO A 87 -8.84 20.44 -6.92
CA PRO A 87 -8.59 21.82 -6.56
C PRO A 87 -8.27 21.98 -5.06
N LYS A 88 -7.31 22.86 -4.74
CA LYS A 88 -6.95 23.23 -3.36
C LYS A 88 -7.85 24.33 -2.79
N LYS A 89 -8.48 25.13 -3.67
CA LYS A 89 -9.32 26.30 -3.37
C LYS A 89 -10.43 26.41 -4.42
N MET A 90 -11.54 27.10 -4.11
CA MET A 90 -12.71 27.16 -5.00
C MET A 90 -12.39 27.78 -6.38
N ASP A 91 -11.58 28.83 -6.43
CA ASP A 91 -11.16 29.50 -7.68
C ASP A 91 -9.74 29.10 -8.09
N ALA A 92 -9.50 27.80 -8.26
CA ALA A 92 -8.22 27.28 -8.74
C ALA A 92 -8.00 27.66 -10.22
N LYS A 93 -6.92 28.38 -10.52
CA LYS A 93 -6.61 28.88 -11.87
C LYS A 93 -5.24 28.45 -12.37
N ASP A 94 -4.27 28.36 -11.47
CA ASP A 94 -2.90 27.96 -11.79
C ASP A 94 -2.66 26.49 -11.47
N PHE A 95 -1.72 25.82 -12.15
CA PHE A 95 -1.35 24.42 -11.86
C PHE A 95 -0.99 24.17 -10.38
N LYS A 96 -0.35 25.15 -9.71
CA LYS A 96 -0.03 25.08 -8.27
C LYS A 96 -1.26 24.98 -7.37
N ASP A 97 -2.43 25.40 -7.86
CA ASP A 97 -3.70 25.38 -7.14
C ASP A 97 -4.35 23.99 -7.15
N PHE A 98 -3.78 23.02 -7.86
CA PHE A 98 -4.29 21.64 -7.91
C PHE A 98 -3.37 20.69 -7.16
N ARG A 99 -3.95 19.61 -6.62
CA ARG A 99 -3.24 18.43 -6.13
C ARG A 99 -3.42 17.32 -7.17
N PRO A 100 -2.33 16.74 -7.71
CA PRO A 100 -2.47 15.52 -8.47
C PRO A 100 -2.85 14.37 -7.52
N ILE A 101 -3.91 13.64 -7.85
CA ILE A 101 -4.35 12.43 -7.17
C ILE A 101 -4.19 11.27 -8.14
N SER A 102 -3.39 10.28 -7.75
CA SER A 102 -3.21 9.04 -8.49
C SER A 102 -4.30 8.03 -8.15
N LEU A 103 -5.14 7.71 -9.12
CA LEU A 103 -6.11 6.62 -9.06
C LEU A 103 -5.45 5.35 -9.59
N VAL A 104 -4.88 4.58 -8.67
CA VAL A 104 -4.19 3.32 -8.94
C VAL A 104 -5.17 2.15 -8.93
N ASN A 105 -4.85 1.08 -9.66
CA ASN A 105 -5.64 -0.15 -9.67
C ASN A 105 -5.78 -0.76 -8.27
N ALA A 106 -6.94 -1.35 -8.00
CA ALA A 106 -7.26 -1.91 -6.68
C ALA A 106 -6.29 -3.01 -6.27
N ILE A 107 -5.86 -3.87 -7.20
CA ILE A 107 -4.86 -4.92 -6.94
C ILE A 107 -3.54 -4.32 -6.45
N PHE A 108 -3.07 -3.22 -7.06
CA PHE A 108 -1.86 -2.54 -6.61
C PHE A 108 -2.00 -1.97 -5.18
N ARG A 109 -3.19 -1.45 -4.83
CA ARG A 109 -3.50 -1.01 -3.46
C ARG A 109 -3.47 -2.17 -2.47
N ILE A 110 -3.92 -3.35 -2.87
CA ILE A 110 -3.87 -4.56 -2.04
C ILE A 110 -2.42 -4.96 -1.79
N PHE A 111 -1.57 -4.99 -2.83
CA PHE A 111 -0.15 -5.35 -2.70
C PHE A 111 0.57 -4.39 -1.74
N THR A 112 0.45 -3.09 -2.00
CA THR A 112 1.06 -2.06 -1.16
C THR A 112 0.53 -2.07 0.27
N LYS A 113 -0.75 -2.43 0.49
CA LYS A 113 -1.30 -2.60 1.83
C LYS A 113 -0.62 -3.73 2.59
N ILE A 114 -0.40 -4.88 1.97
CA ILE A 114 0.27 -6.02 2.60
C ILE A 114 1.72 -5.64 2.96
N ILE A 115 2.45 -5.03 2.02
CA ILE A 115 3.81 -4.52 2.26
C ILE A 115 3.83 -3.56 3.44
N ALA A 116 2.95 -2.55 3.44
CA ALA A 116 2.89 -1.56 4.50
C ALA A 116 2.57 -2.19 5.87
N SER A 117 1.63 -3.14 5.92
CA SER A 117 1.28 -3.85 7.15
C SER A 117 2.42 -4.70 7.69
N ARG A 118 3.23 -5.32 6.83
CA ARG A 118 4.42 -6.07 7.23
C ARG A 118 5.55 -5.15 7.69
N LEU A 119 5.85 -4.10 6.94
CA LEU A 119 6.88 -3.12 7.31
C LEU A 119 6.58 -2.41 8.64
N GLN A 120 5.31 -2.20 8.96
CA GLN A 120 4.91 -1.64 10.25
C GLN A 120 5.42 -2.44 11.46
N LEU A 121 5.67 -3.75 11.31
CA LEU A 121 6.19 -4.60 12.38
C LEU A 121 7.63 -4.26 12.78
N ILE A 122 8.42 -3.74 11.84
CA ILE A 122 9.85 -3.42 12.03
C ILE A 122 10.14 -1.92 11.97
N MET A 123 9.14 -1.10 11.67
CA MET A 123 9.31 0.33 11.41
C MET A 123 9.94 1.09 12.58
N LYS A 124 9.68 0.67 13.82
CA LYS A 124 10.26 1.31 15.03
C LYS A 124 11.76 1.05 15.17
N ASP A 125 12.24 -0.06 14.64
CA ASP A 125 13.65 -0.47 14.70
C ASP A 125 14.46 0.22 13.58
N LEU A 126 13.78 0.51 12.46
CA LEU A 126 14.35 1.12 11.25
C LEU A 126 14.34 2.65 11.24
N ILE A 127 13.45 3.28 11.99
CA ILE A 127 13.21 4.72 11.88
C ILE A 127 13.55 5.44 13.19
N SER A 128 14.41 6.46 13.03
CA SER A 128 14.82 7.40 14.08
C SER A 128 13.62 7.94 14.88
N ARG A 129 13.80 8.16 16.19
CA ARG A 129 12.73 8.65 17.07
C ARG A 129 12.21 10.02 16.66
N GLN A 130 13.05 10.84 16.03
CA GLN A 130 12.73 12.18 15.57
C GLN A 130 11.76 12.20 14.38
N GLN A 131 11.50 11.06 13.72
CA GLN A 131 10.50 10.98 12.66
C GLN A 131 9.12 10.66 13.25
N SER A 132 8.29 11.68 13.42
CA SER A 132 6.92 11.53 13.96
C SER A 132 5.84 11.27 12.89
N GLY A 133 6.07 11.71 11.65
CA GLY A 133 5.11 11.57 10.56
C GLY A 133 4.92 10.12 10.08
N PHE A 134 3.65 9.71 9.91
CA PHE A 134 3.23 8.44 9.29
C PHE A 134 3.71 7.16 10.00
N ILE A 135 4.15 7.26 11.26
CA ILE A 135 4.50 6.11 12.10
C ILE A 135 3.37 5.83 13.08
N LYS A 136 2.91 4.58 13.13
CA LYS A 136 1.84 4.19 14.06
C LYS A 136 2.26 4.45 15.51
N GLY A 137 1.48 5.28 16.20
CA GLY A 137 1.71 5.63 17.60
C GLY A 137 2.70 6.76 17.83
N ARG A 138 3.07 7.54 16.79
CA ARG A 138 3.74 8.83 16.93
C ARG A 138 2.81 9.93 16.40
N ILE A 139 2.78 11.09 17.05
CA ILE A 139 2.00 12.25 16.60
C ILE A 139 2.91 13.45 16.33
N ILE A 140 2.45 14.39 15.50
CA ILE A 140 3.24 15.57 15.09
C ILE A 140 3.60 16.48 16.29
N GLN A 141 2.83 16.37 17.37
CA GLN A 141 3.03 17.15 18.60
C GLN A 141 4.09 16.55 19.53
N ASP A 142 4.56 15.32 19.26
CA ASP A 142 5.69 14.68 19.95
C ASP A 142 7.02 15.15 19.36
#